data_AF-A0A3N9MSA5-F1
#
_entry.id   AF-A0A3N9MSA5-F1
#
_cell.length_a   1.000
_cell.length_b   1.000
_cell.length_c   1.000
_cell.angle_alpha   90.00
_cell.angle_beta   90.00
_cell.angle_gamma   90.00
#
_symmetry.space_group_name_H-M   'P 1'
#
loop_
_entity.id
_entity.type
_entity.pdbx_description
1 polymer ?
#
loop_
_entity_poly.entity_id
_entity_poly.type
_entity_poly.pdbx_seq_one_letter_code
_entity_poly.pdbx_strand_id
1 'polypeptide(L)'
;MKKFLFFSLILSILLIIAGCEKSDQEKGIEAFQADQYLDAINYLYKSYQIDSIQFNQHEILALAFLYRGNELYGKTKNVKSFQGNIDEAKKFIRSNASDSLMSEYRKSLILLAQAYRVAKPKSDLERENFFSRALDNLNECLAIDSTDTEALSVMEEIKIDNFQALLDKANSAYERAGRTRDYSLYNTAEYYVKQAAQMDSKHPDVRNLISKIRMRTVNILDPREGLSFAIYKELYEKKFYILLTGIKNYWNRPVKINVDNFELMDVAGNKYTIDKRELEGRRIFGHPSITDTTLTPGNPFIEAELVFGVPEKVYLKQLIYHINDSDVKVKYFR
;
A
#
# COMPACT_ATOMS: atom_id res chain seq x y z
N MET A 1 -37.65 26.63 -1.00
CA MET A 1 -37.78 28.10 -1.14
C MET A 1 -36.84 28.94 -0.25
N LYS A 2 -35.82 28.37 0.41
CA LYS A 2 -34.74 29.16 1.08
C LYS A 2 -33.34 29.01 0.45
N LYS A 3 -33.21 28.23 -0.63
CA LYS A 3 -31.95 28.03 -1.38
C LYS A 3 -31.72 29.03 -2.53
N PHE A 4 -32.70 29.89 -2.84
CA PHE A 4 -32.63 30.85 -3.95
C PHE A 4 -32.24 32.28 -3.52
N LEU A 5 -32.10 32.53 -2.22
CA LEU A 5 -31.91 33.88 -1.68
C LEU A 5 -30.45 34.29 -1.47
N PHE A 6 -29.50 33.36 -1.52
CA PHE A 6 -28.07 33.69 -1.44
C PHE A 6 -27.46 34.07 -2.79
N PHE A 7 -28.08 33.65 -3.90
CA PHE A 7 -27.63 33.94 -5.27
C PHE A 7 -28.02 35.35 -5.77
N SER A 8 -28.94 36.03 -5.08
CA SER A 8 -29.50 37.30 -5.53
C SER A 8 -28.81 38.55 -4.97
N LEU A 9 -27.89 38.42 -4.00
CA LEU A 9 -27.23 39.58 -3.37
C LEU A 9 -25.89 39.98 -4.03
N ILE A 10 -25.42 39.22 -5.02
CA ILE A 10 -24.24 39.56 -5.84
C ILE A 10 -24.65 40.29 -7.13
N LEU A 11 -25.97 40.47 -7.35
CA LEU A 11 -26.55 40.86 -8.64
C LEU A 11 -26.96 42.34 -8.77
N SER A 12 -26.28 43.29 -8.12
CA SER A 12 -26.67 44.71 -8.28
C SER A 12 -25.54 45.74 -8.31
N ILE A 13 -24.32 45.35 -8.67
CA ILE A 13 -23.26 46.30 -9.04
C ILE A 13 -22.44 45.68 -10.17
N LEU A 14 -22.88 45.81 -11.43
CA LEU A 14 -22.05 45.76 -12.66
C LEU A 14 -22.95 45.73 -13.91
N LEU A 15 -23.76 46.77 -14.07
CA LEU A 15 -24.33 47.12 -15.36
C LEU A 15 -24.07 48.61 -15.54
N ILE A 16 -23.08 48.89 -16.40
CA ILE A 16 -22.75 50.12 -17.13
C ILE A 16 -21.22 50.23 -17.15
N ILE A 17 -20.60 49.77 -18.26
CA ILE A 17 -19.59 50.47 -19.08
C ILE A 17 -19.43 49.59 -20.34
N ALA A 18 -19.99 50.05 -21.46
CA ALA A 18 -19.63 49.56 -22.77
C ALA A 18 -18.31 50.22 -23.17
N GLY A 19 -17.24 49.43 -23.29
CA GLY A 19 -15.92 49.93 -23.72
C GLY A 19 -14.68 49.26 -23.12
N CYS A 20 -14.80 48.23 -22.29
CA CYS A 20 -13.66 47.40 -21.86
C CYS A 20 -13.85 45.98 -22.40
N GLU A 21 -12.84 45.46 -23.10
CA GLU A 21 -12.80 44.04 -23.46
C GLU A 21 -12.81 43.22 -22.17
N LYS A 22 -13.72 42.24 -22.05
CA LYS A 22 -13.80 41.40 -20.84
C LYS A 22 -12.44 40.78 -20.57
N SER A 23 -12.03 40.82 -19.31
CA SER A 23 -10.80 40.17 -18.87
C SER A 23 -10.87 38.66 -19.13
N ASP A 24 -9.71 38.01 -19.31
CA ASP A 24 -9.66 36.56 -19.45
C ASP A 24 -10.27 35.84 -18.22
N GLN A 25 -10.17 36.44 -17.03
CA GLN A 25 -10.85 35.94 -15.85
C GLN A 25 -12.38 35.89 -16.02
N GLU A 26 -13.00 36.99 -16.44
CA GLU A 26 -14.46 37.07 -16.62
C GLU A 26 -14.93 36.09 -17.70
N LYS A 27 -14.22 36.03 -18.83
CA LYS A 27 -14.48 35.06 -19.90
C LYS A 27 -14.41 33.62 -19.38
N GLY A 28 -13.43 33.32 -18.54
CA GLY A 28 -13.25 32.01 -17.92
C GLY A 28 -14.38 31.63 -16.96
N ILE A 29 -14.84 32.57 -16.13
CA ILE A 29 -15.96 32.35 -15.20
C ILE A 29 -17.28 32.13 -15.97
N GLU A 30 -17.53 32.93 -17.01
CA GLU A 30 -18.72 32.76 -17.87
C GLU A 30 -18.72 31.41 -18.58
N ALA A 31 -17.58 30.99 -19.13
CA ALA A 31 -17.45 29.67 -19.75
C ALA A 31 -17.69 28.54 -18.75
N PHE A 32 -17.21 28.67 -17.50
CA PHE A 32 -17.47 27.68 -16.45
C PHE A 32 -18.96 27.58 -16.11
N GLN A 33 -19.65 28.72 -15.99
CA GLN A 33 -21.10 28.76 -15.73
C GLN A 33 -21.93 28.20 -16.90
N ALA A 34 -21.39 28.22 -18.11
CA ALA A 34 -21.99 27.64 -19.31
C ALA A 34 -21.62 26.17 -19.55
N ASP A 35 -20.98 25.50 -18.59
CA ASP A 35 -20.45 24.13 -18.69
C ASP A 35 -19.42 23.92 -19.83
N GLN A 36 -18.79 25.00 -20.29
CA GLN A 36 -17.74 24.98 -21.31
C GLN A 36 -16.36 24.83 -20.66
N TYR A 37 -16.12 23.70 -20.00
CA TYR A 37 -14.98 23.54 -19.10
C TYR A 37 -13.60 23.65 -19.77
N LEU A 38 -13.44 23.23 -21.03
CA LEU A 38 -12.18 23.43 -21.77
C LEU A 38 -11.90 24.93 -21.99
N ASP A 39 -12.92 25.69 -22.39
CA ASP A 39 -12.77 27.12 -22.61
C ASP A 39 -12.53 27.85 -21.29
N ALA A 40 -13.24 27.46 -20.22
CA ALA A 40 -13.00 27.95 -18.87
C ALA A 40 -11.54 27.74 -18.44
N ILE A 41 -11.00 26.53 -18.60
CA ILE A 41 -9.59 26.21 -18.30
C ILE A 41 -8.66 27.10 -19.13
N ASN A 42 -8.89 27.23 -20.44
CA ASN A 42 -8.02 28.00 -21.32
C ASN A 42 -7.94 29.49 -20.93
N TYR A 43 -9.09 30.10 -20.62
CA TYR A 43 -9.14 31.50 -20.21
C TYR A 43 -8.56 31.72 -18.81
N LEU A 44 -8.92 30.86 -17.84
CA LEU A 44 -8.43 30.98 -16.46
C LEU A 44 -6.93 30.69 -16.33
N TYR A 45 -6.35 29.81 -17.14
CA TYR A 45 -4.88 29.62 -17.17
C TYR A 45 -4.14 30.85 -17.72
N LYS A 46 -4.70 31.50 -18.74
CA LYS A 46 -4.09 32.70 -19.30
C LYS A 46 -4.10 33.83 -18.28
N SER A 47 -5.23 34.04 -17.58
CA SER A 47 -5.28 35.02 -16.50
C SER A 47 -4.34 34.66 -15.34
N TYR A 48 -4.18 33.36 -15.04
CA TYR A 48 -3.27 32.88 -13.99
C TYR A 48 -1.81 33.31 -14.21
N GLN A 49 -1.35 33.38 -15.47
CA GLN A 49 0.03 33.71 -15.80
C GLN A 49 0.34 35.21 -15.74
N ILE A 50 -0.68 36.07 -15.69
CA ILE A 50 -0.54 37.52 -15.90
C ILE A 50 -0.66 38.31 -14.59
N ASP A 51 -1.56 37.90 -13.69
CA ASP A 51 -1.85 38.66 -12.45
C ASP A 51 -1.65 37.80 -11.18
N SER A 52 -1.26 38.44 -10.07
CA SER A 52 -1.21 37.79 -8.75
C SER A 52 -2.63 37.54 -8.22
N ILE A 53 -3.02 36.27 -8.15
CA ILE A 53 -4.42 35.81 -8.19
C ILE A 53 -5.18 35.89 -6.85
N GLN A 54 -6.47 36.20 -6.95
CA GLN A 54 -7.49 36.05 -5.91
C GLN A 54 -7.89 34.58 -5.67
N PHE A 55 -8.08 34.21 -4.40
CA PHE A 55 -8.43 32.85 -3.92
C PHE A 55 -9.52 32.13 -4.76
N ASN A 56 -10.58 32.83 -5.16
CA ASN A 56 -11.74 32.26 -5.87
C ASN A 56 -11.41 31.68 -7.26
N GLN A 57 -10.37 32.15 -7.95
CA GLN A 57 -10.03 31.61 -9.29
C GLN A 57 -9.45 30.20 -9.22
N HIS A 58 -8.72 29.86 -8.15
CA HIS A 58 -8.11 28.54 -7.99
C HIS A 58 -9.18 27.45 -7.86
N GLU A 59 -10.23 27.74 -7.11
CA GLU A 59 -11.33 26.79 -6.94
C GLU A 59 -12.08 26.54 -8.24
N ILE A 60 -12.39 27.60 -8.99
CA ILE A 60 -13.08 27.46 -10.28
C ILE A 60 -12.21 26.67 -11.27
N LEU A 61 -10.90 26.93 -11.29
CA LEU A 61 -9.99 26.20 -12.17
C LEU A 61 -9.89 24.71 -11.78
N ALA A 62 -9.79 24.40 -10.48
CA ALA A 62 -9.82 23.02 -9.99
C ALA A 62 -11.12 22.32 -10.38
N LEU A 63 -12.28 22.94 -10.12
CA LEU A 63 -13.59 22.41 -10.49
C LEU A 63 -13.72 22.18 -12.00
N ALA A 64 -13.24 23.12 -12.83
CA ALA A 64 -13.30 23.01 -14.28
C ALA A 64 -12.54 21.77 -14.77
N PHE A 65 -11.37 21.47 -14.19
CA PHE A 65 -10.65 20.23 -14.48
C PHE A 65 -11.40 18.99 -14.03
N LEU A 66 -11.95 18.97 -12.80
CA LEU A 66 -12.69 17.81 -12.30
C LEU A 66 -13.90 17.50 -13.19
N TYR A 67 -14.71 18.51 -13.51
CA TYR A 67 -15.88 18.33 -14.36
C TYR A 67 -15.53 17.96 -15.80
N ARG A 68 -14.48 18.56 -16.37
CA ARG A 68 -13.97 18.15 -17.68
C ARG A 68 -13.50 16.69 -17.67
N GLY A 69 -12.79 16.27 -16.62
CA GLY A 69 -12.35 14.90 -16.43
C GLY A 69 -13.53 13.93 -16.42
N ASN A 70 -14.56 14.24 -15.62
CA ASN A 70 -15.79 13.46 -15.53
C ASN A 70 -16.52 13.38 -16.89
N GLU A 71 -16.64 14.49 -17.60
CA GLU A 71 -17.29 14.56 -18.93
C GLU A 71 -16.56 13.71 -19.97
N LEU A 72 -15.22 13.86 -20.06
CA LEU A 72 -14.39 13.09 -20.99
C LEU A 72 -14.42 11.60 -20.66
N TYR A 73 -14.38 11.24 -19.38
CA TYR A 73 -14.51 9.85 -18.96
C TYR A 73 -15.88 9.28 -19.30
N GLY A 74 -16.96 10.03 -19.06
CA GLY A 74 -18.32 9.66 -19.45
C GLY A 74 -18.43 9.28 -20.93
N LYS A 75 -17.80 10.07 -21.80
CA LYS A 75 -17.82 9.90 -23.27
C LYS A 75 -16.88 8.80 -23.77
N THR A 76 -15.66 8.74 -23.25
CA THR A 76 -14.58 7.93 -23.84
C THR A 76 -14.21 6.69 -23.04
N LYS A 77 -14.59 6.65 -21.76
CA LYS A 77 -14.12 5.67 -20.77
C LYS A 77 -12.58 5.59 -20.66
N ASN A 78 -11.87 6.64 -21.07
CA ASN A 78 -10.42 6.70 -21.00
C ASN A 78 -9.94 7.15 -19.60
N VAL A 79 -9.46 6.18 -18.82
CA VAL A 79 -8.99 6.41 -17.44
C VAL A 79 -7.75 7.32 -17.40
N LYS A 80 -6.86 7.26 -18.40
CA LYS A 80 -5.63 8.09 -18.42
C LYS A 80 -5.97 9.56 -18.58
N SER A 81 -6.88 9.89 -19.49
CA SER A 81 -7.37 11.26 -19.66
C SER A 81 -8.12 11.75 -18.43
N PHE A 82 -8.88 10.88 -17.77
CA PHE A 82 -9.58 11.22 -16.54
C PHE A 82 -8.60 11.54 -15.40
N GLN A 83 -7.66 10.63 -15.12
CA GLN A 83 -6.58 10.84 -14.16
C GLN A 83 -5.84 12.14 -14.42
N GLY A 84 -5.45 12.41 -15.67
CA GLY A 84 -4.70 13.62 -16.01
C GLY A 84 -5.45 14.90 -15.64
N ASN A 85 -6.78 14.94 -15.75
CA ASN A 85 -7.56 16.10 -15.31
C ASN A 85 -7.62 16.21 -13.78
N ILE A 86 -7.74 15.09 -13.05
CA ILE A 86 -7.70 15.10 -11.59
C ILE A 86 -6.32 15.56 -11.08
N ASP A 87 -5.24 15.08 -11.71
CA ASP A 87 -3.86 15.48 -11.37
C ASP A 87 -3.64 16.99 -11.59
N GLU A 88 -4.19 17.56 -12.67
CA GLU A 88 -4.15 19.01 -12.89
C GLU A 88 -5.01 19.77 -11.86
N ALA A 89 -6.23 19.30 -11.56
CA ALA A 89 -7.10 19.92 -10.56
C ALA A 89 -6.40 20.03 -9.20
N LYS A 90 -5.72 18.96 -8.77
CA LYS A 90 -5.00 18.87 -7.49
C LYS A 90 -3.98 19.99 -7.29
N LYS A 91 -3.36 20.50 -8.37
CA LYS A 91 -2.39 21.62 -8.32
C LYS A 91 -3.02 22.93 -7.84
N PHE A 92 -4.34 23.07 -7.96
CA PHE A 92 -5.08 24.28 -7.59
C PHE A 92 -5.88 24.13 -6.30
N ILE A 93 -6.00 22.92 -5.74
CA ILE A 93 -6.65 22.68 -4.45
C ILE A 93 -5.71 23.15 -3.33
N ARG A 94 -6.12 24.18 -2.60
CA ARG A 94 -5.37 24.75 -1.46
C ARG A 94 -5.78 24.09 -0.14
N SER A 95 -4.95 24.25 0.90
CA SER A 95 -5.22 23.72 2.24
C SER A 95 -6.51 24.26 2.89
N ASN A 96 -6.97 25.43 2.48
CA ASN A 96 -8.20 26.08 2.92
C ASN A 96 -9.31 26.04 1.86
N ALA A 97 -9.28 25.07 0.93
CA ALA A 97 -10.31 24.88 -0.09
C ALA A 97 -11.72 24.72 0.51
N SER A 98 -12.72 25.20 -0.22
CA SER A 98 -14.12 25.11 0.20
C SER A 98 -14.63 23.67 0.30
N ASP A 99 -15.59 23.45 1.20
CA ASP A 99 -16.25 22.14 1.36
C ASP A 99 -16.89 21.65 0.06
N SER A 100 -17.38 22.58 -0.78
CA SER A 100 -17.95 22.26 -2.09
C SER A 100 -16.90 21.69 -3.04
N LEU A 101 -15.74 22.33 -3.15
CA LEU A 101 -14.64 21.81 -3.98
C LEU A 101 -14.14 20.47 -3.45
N MET A 102 -13.93 20.36 -2.14
CA MET A 102 -13.46 19.10 -1.53
C MET A 102 -14.47 17.96 -1.70
N SER A 103 -15.77 18.24 -1.66
CA SER A 103 -16.83 17.28 -1.96
C SER A 103 -16.72 16.76 -3.41
N GLU A 104 -16.59 17.65 -4.39
CA GLU A 104 -16.46 17.24 -5.80
C GLU A 104 -15.14 16.51 -6.07
N TYR A 105 -14.06 16.92 -5.41
CA TYR A 105 -12.78 16.22 -5.50
C TYR A 105 -12.88 14.78 -5.01
N ARG A 106 -13.49 14.55 -3.82
CA ARG A 106 -13.73 13.19 -3.30
C ARG A 106 -14.55 12.34 -4.24
N LYS A 107 -15.66 12.88 -4.77
CA LYS A 107 -16.50 12.16 -5.76
C LYS A 107 -15.70 11.76 -7.00
N SER A 108 -14.86 12.65 -7.52
CA SER A 108 -14.00 12.34 -8.67
C SER A 108 -12.95 11.28 -8.35
N LEU A 109 -12.38 11.26 -7.14
CA LEU A 109 -11.46 10.19 -6.70
C LEU A 109 -12.15 8.83 -6.62
N ILE A 110 -13.36 8.78 -6.05
CA ILE A 110 -14.17 7.54 -5.99
C ILE A 110 -14.49 7.05 -7.41
N LEU A 111 -14.96 7.94 -8.29
CA LEU A 111 -15.28 7.60 -9.68
C LEU A 111 -14.03 7.12 -10.45
N LEU A 112 -12.86 7.71 -10.19
CA LEU A 112 -11.60 7.30 -10.78
C LEU A 112 -11.15 5.91 -10.30
N ALA A 113 -11.34 5.61 -9.01
CA ALA A 113 -11.08 4.27 -8.48
C ALA A 113 -11.98 3.20 -9.11
N GLN A 114 -13.29 3.50 -9.25
CA GLN A 114 -14.21 2.65 -10.01
C GLN A 114 -13.79 2.52 -11.47
N ALA A 115 -13.30 3.60 -12.09
CA ALA A 115 -12.81 3.58 -13.46
C ALA A 115 -11.63 2.63 -13.65
N TYR A 116 -10.66 2.62 -12.71
CA TYR A 116 -9.56 1.66 -12.71
C TYR A 116 -10.03 0.22 -12.53
N ARG A 117 -11.02 -0.01 -11.65
CA ARG A 117 -11.60 -1.34 -11.41
C ARG A 117 -12.20 -1.96 -12.66
N VAL A 118 -12.98 -1.19 -13.43
CA VAL A 118 -13.69 -1.68 -14.62
C VAL A 118 -12.87 -1.59 -15.91
N ALA A 119 -11.71 -0.94 -15.87
CA ALA A 119 -10.82 -0.85 -17.01
C ALA A 119 -10.32 -2.24 -17.42
N LYS A 120 -10.05 -2.42 -18.71
CA LYS A 120 -9.51 -3.67 -19.26
C LYS A 120 -7.98 -3.56 -19.38
N PRO A 121 -7.20 -4.04 -18.40
CA PRO A 121 -5.75 -4.00 -18.50
C PRO A 121 -5.27 -4.94 -19.61
N LYS A 122 -4.18 -4.54 -20.28
CA LYS A 122 -3.53 -5.30 -21.36
C LYS A 122 -2.48 -6.28 -20.85
N SER A 123 -2.10 -6.19 -19.58
CA SER A 123 -1.12 -7.07 -18.93
C SER A 123 -1.40 -7.19 -17.44
N ASP A 124 -0.79 -8.20 -16.79
CA ASP A 124 -0.88 -8.36 -15.34
C ASP A 124 -0.22 -7.20 -14.59
N LEU A 125 0.87 -6.64 -15.12
CA LEU A 125 1.50 -5.45 -14.56
C LEU A 125 0.57 -4.23 -14.63
N GLU A 126 -0.14 -4.04 -15.73
CA GLU A 126 -1.13 -2.95 -15.85
C GLU A 126 -2.31 -3.17 -14.90
N ARG A 127 -2.76 -4.43 -14.73
CA ARG A 127 -3.80 -4.80 -13.75
C ARG A 127 -3.38 -4.45 -12.32
N GLU A 128 -2.16 -4.82 -11.92
CA GLU A 128 -1.61 -4.50 -10.60
C GLU A 128 -1.50 -2.99 -10.39
N ASN A 129 -1.04 -2.25 -11.41
CA ASN A 129 -0.98 -0.78 -11.36
C ASN A 129 -2.37 -0.16 -11.22
N PHE A 130 -3.38 -0.66 -11.94
CA PHE A 130 -4.75 -0.15 -11.82
C PHE A 130 -5.33 -0.42 -10.43
N PHE A 131 -5.10 -1.62 -9.89
CA PHE A 131 -5.51 -1.95 -8.52
C PHE A 131 -4.88 -1.01 -7.49
N SER A 132 -3.55 -0.83 -7.53
CA SER A 132 -2.84 0.07 -6.61
C SER A 132 -3.38 1.49 -6.70
N ARG A 133 -3.51 2.02 -7.92
CA ARG A 133 -4.03 3.37 -8.14
C ARG A 133 -5.46 3.52 -7.64
N ALA A 134 -6.31 2.52 -7.79
CA ALA A 134 -7.66 2.58 -7.27
C ALA A 134 -7.67 2.71 -5.73
N LEU A 135 -6.84 1.92 -5.04
CA LEU A 135 -6.69 2.02 -3.59
C LEU A 135 -6.09 3.36 -3.16
N ASP A 136 -5.08 3.88 -3.88
CA ASP A 136 -4.46 5.17 -3.56
C ASP A 136 -5.48 6.32 -3.63
N ASN A 137 -6.33 6.34 -4.66
CA ASN A 137 -7.39 7.35 -4.79
C ASN A 137 -8.43 7.24 -3.66
N LEU A 138 -8.79 6.02 -3.25
CA LEU A 138 -9.75 5.81 -2.16
C LEU A 138 -9.15 6.16 -0.80
N ASN A 139 -7.87 5.85 -0.57
CA ASN A 139 -7.15 6.28 0.63
C ASN A 139 -7.03 7.80 0.69
N GLU A 140 -6.79 8.48 -0.43
CA GLU A 140 -6.80 9.94 -0.49
C GLU A 140 -8.20 10.51 -0.19
N CYS A 141 -9.26 9.88 -0.71
CA CYS A 141 -10.64 10.24 -0.37
C CYS A 141 -10.94 10.08 1.13
N LEU A 142 -10.54 8.96 1.73
CA LEU A 142 -10.74 8.65 3.15
C LEU A 142 -9.84 9.48 4.08
N ALA A 143 -8.72 9.99 3.59
CA ALA A 143 -7.91 10.95 4.33
C ALA A 143 -8.61 12.32 4.46
N ILE A 144 -9.48 12.68 3.51
CA ILE A 144 -10.31 13.89 3.57
C ILE A 144 -11.55 13.64 4.44
N ASP A 145 -12.23 12.50 4.26
CA ASP A 145 -13.37 12.08 5.08
C ASP A 145 -13.32 10.57 5.34
N SER A 146 -12.83 10.21 6.53
CA SER A 146 -12.67 8.81 6.95
C SER A 146 -13.99 8.03 7.11
N THR A 147 -15.14 8.73 7.09
CA THR A 147 -16.47 8.14 7.27
C THR A 147 -17.25 8.03 5.96
N ASP A 148 -16.64 8.36 4.82
CA ASP A 148 -17.27 8.28 3.51
C ASP A 148 -17.67 6.83 3.16
N THR A 149 -18.96 6.54 3.31
CA THR A 149 -19.50 5.19 3.13
C THR A 149 -19.40 4.70 1.69
N GLU A 150 -19.42 5.61 0.71
CA GLU A 150 -19.28 5.25 -0.70
C GLU A 150 -17.84 4.82 -0.99
N ALA A 151 -16.86 5.60 -0.54
CA ALA A 151 -15.45 5.24 -0.67
C ALA A 151 -15.12 3.91 0.03
N LEU A 152 -15.64 3.68 1.23
CA LEU A 152 -15.47 2.42 1.96
C LEU A 152 -16.08 1.23 1.20
N SER A 153 -17.28 1.38 0.65
CA SER A 153 -17.95 0.33 -0.13
C SER A 153 -17.16 -0.01 -1.39
N VAL A 154 -16.75 1.00 -2.17
CA VAL A 154 -15.96 0.81 -3.39
C VAL A 154 -14.61 0.17 -3.09
N MET A 155 -13.96 0.56 -1.99
CA MET A 155 -12.70 -0.04 -1.56
C MET A 155 -12.85 -1.54 -1.28
N GLU A 156 -13.94 -1.93 -0.60
CA GLU A 156 -14.20 -3.33 -0.30
C GLU A 156 -14.48 -4.14 -1.57
N GLU A 157 -15.29 -3.62 -2.49
CA GLU A 157 -15.55 -4.27 -3.78
C GLU A 157 -14.26 -4.48 -4.60
N ILE A 158 -13.38 -3.48 -4.64
CA ILE A 158 -12.09 -3.57 -5.36
C ILE A 158 -11.16 -4.61 -4.72
N LYS A 159 -11.15 -4.70 -3.39
CA LYS A 159 -10.40 -5.74 -2.68
C LYS A 159 -10.92 -7.13 -3.01
N ILE A 160 -12.24 -7.33 -2.95
CA ILE A 160 -12.88 -8.61 -3.28
C ILE A 160 -12.53 -9.06 -4.71
N ASP A 161 -12.62 -8.17 -5.70
CA ASP A 161 -12.32 -8.51 -7.09
C ASP A 161 -10.86 -8.95 -7.31
N ASN A 162 -9.93 -8.41 -6.51
CA ASN A 162 -8.51 -8.73 -6.62
C ASN A 162 -8.07 -9.89 -5.72
N PHE A 163 -8.86 -10.21 -4.70
CA PHE A 163 -8.60 -11.29 -3.76
C PHE A 163 -8.39 -12.64 -4.48
N GLN A 164 -9.31 -13.01 -5.37
CA GLN A 164 -9.21 -14.28 -6.10
C GLN A 164 -7.98 -14.32 -7.01
N ALA A 165 -7.67 -13.22 -7.70
CA ALA A 165 -6.50 -13.14 -8.57
C ALA A 165 -5.18 -13.32 -7.80
N LEU A 166 -5.09 -12.76 -6.59
CA LEU A 166 -3.93 -12.96 -5.70
C LEU A 166 -3.83 -14.41 -5.22
N LEU A 167 -4.96 -15.03 -4.84
CA LEU A 167 -5.00 -16.44 -4.48
C LEU A 167 -4.57 -17.35 -5.63
N ASP A 168 -5.03 -17.09 -6.85
CA ASP A 168 -4.68 -17.87 -8.04
C ASP A 168 -3.18 -17.74 -8.35
N LYS A 169 -2.63 -16.53 -8.27
CA LYS A 169 -1.18 -16.29 -8.41
C LYS A 169 -0.37 -17.01 -7.34
N ALA A 170 -0.81 -16.96 -6.09
CA ALA A 170 -0.16 -17.64 -4.98
C ALA A 170 -0.15 -19.16 -5.18
N ASN A 171 -1.30 -19.75 -5.51
CA ASN A 171 -1.41 -21.19 -5.81
C ASN A 171 -0.56 -21.59 -7.02
N SER A 172 -0.61 -20.84 -8.11
CA SER A 172 0.17 -21.10 -9.32
C SER A 172 1.68 -21.09 -9.03
N ALA A 173 2.17 -20.10 -8.27
CA ALA A 173 3.56 -20.03 -7.85
C ALA A 173 3.95 -21.22 -6.95
N TYR A 174 3.11 -21.59 -5.98
CA TYR A 174 3.32 -22.74 -5.10
C TYR A 174 3.44 -24.06 -5.88
N GLU A 175 2.49 -24.34 -6.77
CA GLU A 175 2.46 -25.56 -7.59
C GLU A 175 3.62 -25.60 -8.59
N ARG A 176 4.04 -24.45 -9.13
CA ARG A 176 5.21 -24.37 -10.00
C ARG A 176 6.51 -24.63 -9.25
N ALA A 177 6.67 -24.09 -8.04
CA ALA A 177 7.84 -24.30 -7.20
C ALA A 177 8.13 -25.80 -6.99
N GLY A 178 7.09 -26.60 -6.70
CA GLY A 178 7.21 -28.05 -6.55
C GLY A 178 7.59 -28.79 -7.84
N ARG A 179 7.05 -28.36 -8.99
CA ARG A 179 7.30 -28.98 -10.29
C ARG A 179 8.68 -28.65 -10.87
N THR A 180 9.11 -27.40 -10.79
CA THR A 180 10.38 -26.93 -11.38
C THR A 180 11.55 -27.03 -10.42
N ARG A 181 11.31 -27.30 -9.13
CA ARG A 181 12.29 -27.22 -8.04
C ARG A 181 12.93 -25.83 -7.89
N ASP A 182 12.27 -24.80 -8.42
CA ASP A 182 12.64 -23.41 -8.18
C ASP A 182 12.02 -22.95 -6.86
N TYR A 183 12.78 -23.07 -5.78
CA TYR A 183 12.33 -22.75 -4.44
C TYR A 183 12.05 -21.25 -4.23
N SER A 184 12.59 -20.37 -5.08
CA SER A 184 12.29 -18.93 -5.01
C SER A 184 10.80 -18.64 -5.25
N LEU A 185 10.11 -19.51 -5.99
CA LEU A 185 8.68 -19.39 -6.25
C LEU A 185 7.82 -19.60 -5.00
N TYR A 186 8.31 -20.29 -3.96
CA TYR A 186 7.59 -20.36 -2.68
C TYR A 186 7.55 -18.99 -1.98
N ASN A 187 8.64 -18.21 -2.06
CA ASN A 187 8.64 -16.84 -1.59
C ASN A 187 7.65 -15.99 -2.43
N THR A 188 7.62 -16.16 -3.76
CA THR A 188 6.60 -15.52 -4.62
C THR A 188 5.18 -15.87 -4.21
N ALA A 189 4.91 -17.14 -3.91
CA ALA A 189 3.61 -17.59 -3.40
C ALA A 189 3.29 -16.91 -2.04
N GLU A 190 4.27 -16.84 -1.14
CA GLU A 190 4.12 -16.21 0.19
C GLU A 190 3.75 -14.74 0.07
N TYR A 191 4.35 -14.02 -0.87
CA TYR A 191 4.04 -12.62 -1.13
C TYR A 191 2.56 -12.45 -1.52
N TYR A 192 2.09 -13.17 -2.54
CA TYR A 192 0.72 -13.02 -3.03
C TYR A 192 -0.32 -13.47 -2.00
N VAL A 193 -0.07 -14.55 -1.26
CA VAL A 193 -1.03 -14.99 -0.23
C VAL A 193 -1.08 -14.04 0.97
N LYS A 194 0.03 -13.39 1.33
CA LYS A 194 0.04 -12.34 2.37
C LYS A 194 -0.80 -11.14 1.94
N GLN A 195 -0.72 -10.74 0.67
CA GLN A 195 -1.58 -9.68 0.13
C GLN A 195 -3.06 -10.08 0.16
N ALA A 196 -3.40 -11.32 -0.24
CA ALA A 196 -4.77 -11.82 -0.12
C ALA A 196 -5.25 -11.85 1.35
N ALA A 197 -4.38 -12.24 2.29
CA ALA A 197 -4.70 -12.28 3.71
C ALA A 197 -4.95 -10.90 4.34
N GLN A 198 -4.40 -9.82 3.75
CA GLN A 198 -4.73 -8.46 4.18
C GLN A 198 -6.17 -8.08 3.83
N MET A 199 -6.78 -8.74 2.85
CA MET A 199 -8.17 -8.53 2.43
C MET A 199 -9.11 -9.44 3.23
N ASP A 200 -8.84 -10.76 3.24
CA ASP A 200 -9.57 -11.71 4.07
C ASP A 200 -8.62 -12.79 4.64
N SER A 201 -8.12 -12.53 5.85
CA SER A 201 -7.26 -13.47 6.58
C SER A 201 -7.98 -14.74 7.07
N LYS A 202 -9.32 -14.73 7.13
CA LYS A 202 -10.12 -15.85 7.65
C LYS A 202 -10.61 -16.77 6.54
N HIS A 203 -10.48 -16.38 5.28
CA HIS A 203 -10.81 -17.21 4.13
C HIS A 203 -10.14 -18.60 4.22
N PRO A 204 -10.89 -19.71 4.05
CA PRO A 204 -10.34 -21.06 4.17
C PRO A 204 -9.14 -21.31 3.26
N ASP A 205 -9.20 -20.87 2.01
CA ASP A 205 -8.11 -21.07 1.04
C ASP A 205 -6.84 -20.29 1.40
N VAL A 206 -6.99 -19.06 1.90
CA VAL A 206 -5.86 -18.27 2.40
C VAL A 206 -5.19 -18.99 3.55
N ARG A 207 -5.96 -19.45 4.55
CA ARG A 207 -5.41 -20.15 5.73
C ARG A 207 -4.70 -21.44 5.33
N ASN A 208 -5.32 -22.25 4.47
CA ASN A 208 -4.74 -23.49 3.97
C ASN A 208 -3.44 -23.24 3.19
N LEU A 209 -3.47 -22.30 2.25
CA LEU A 209 -2.32 -22.00 1.39
C LEU A 209 -1.17 -21.36 2.18
N ILE A 210 -1.44 -20.45 3.11
CA ILE A 210 -0.42 -19.87 4.00
C ILE A 210 0.30 -20.96 4.79
N SER A 211 -0.44 -21.90 5.41
CA SER A 211 0.19 -22.98 6.18
C SER A 211 1.10 -23.83 5.29
N LYS A 212 0.62 -24.22 4.10
CA LYS A 212 1.43 -24.96 3.11
C LYS A 212 2.68 -24.20 2.67
N ILE A 213 2.58 -22.90 2.43
CA ILE A 213 3.71 -22.05 2.02
C ILE A 213 4.73 -21.92 3.14
N ARG A 214 4.30 -21.64 4.38
CA ARG A 214 5.21 -21.52 5.53
C ARG A 214 6.07 -22.76 5.72
N MET A 215 5.48 -23.95 5.58
CA MET A 215 6.22 -25.21 5.62
C MET A 215 7.32 -25.31 4.56
N ARG A 216 7.17 -24.63 3.42
CA ARG A 216 8.12 -24.63 2.31
C ARG A 216 9.12 -23.48 2.37
N THR A 217 8.78 -22.35 3.01
CA THR A 217 9.65 -21.17 3.10
C THR A 217 10.44 -21.08 4.40
N VAL A 218 10.12 -21.91 5.41
CA VAL A 218 10.80 -21.90 6.73
C VAL A 218 12.33 -21.94 6.62
N ASN A 219 12.88 -22.69 5.67
CA ASN A 219 14.31 -22.87 5.44
C ASN A 219 14.86 -22.06 4.24
N ILE A 220 14.09 -21.12 3.70
CA ILE A 220 14.47 -20.31 2.54
C ILE A 220 14.68 -18.86 2.97
N LEU A 221 15.79 -18.26 2.54
CA LEU A 221 16.04 -16.81 2.65
C LEU A 221 15.27 -16.07 1.54
N ASP A 222 14.60 -14.98 1.88
CA ASP A 222 13.88 -14.14 0.93
C ASP A 222 14.69 -12.87 0.59
N PRO A 223 15.23 -12.74 -0.64
CA PRO A 223 16.00 -11.57 -1.05
C PRO A 223 15.17 -10.28 -1.14
N ARG A 224 13.84 -10.38 -1.08
CA ARG A 224 12.94 -9.20 -1.06
C ARG A 224 12.81 -8.63 0.35
N GLU A 225 13.20 -9.40 1.37
CA GLU A 225 13.32 -8.92 2.73
C GLU A 225 14.68 -8.24 2.90
N GLY A 226 14.69 -7.04 3.47
CA GLY A 226 15.94 -6.34 3.75
C GLY A 226 16.89 -7.10 4.68
N LEU A 227 16.33 -7.71 5.72
CA LEU A 227 16.97 -8.69 6.58
C LEU A 227 16.10 -9.95 6.58
N SER A 228 16.66 -11.09 6.18
CA SER A 228 15.91 -12.34 6.04
C SER A 228 16.46 -13.45 6.92
N PHE A 229 15.57 -14.35 7.32
CA PHE A 229 15.84 -15.48 8.20
C PHE A 229 15.45 -16.79 7.51
N ALA A 230 16.26 -17.82 7.72
CA ALA A 230 15.96 -19.19 7.36
C ALA A 230 16.32 -20.10 8.52
N ILE A 231 15.43 -21.05 8.82
CA ILE A 231 15.64 -22.05 9.86
C ILE A 231 15.99 -23.35 9.16
N TYR A 232 17.26 -23.72 9.21
CA TYR A 232 17.79 -24.87 8.47
C TYR A 232 17.58 -26.18 9.22
N LYS A 233 17.67 -26.14 10.56
CA LYS A 233 17.48 -27.30 11.43
C LYS A 233 16.85 -26.88 12.75
N GLU A 234 16.07 -27.79 13.30
CA GLU A 234 15.37 -27.64 14.58
C GLU A 234 15.67 -28.89 15.41
N LEU A 235 16.03 -28.71 16.68
CA LEU A 235 16.24 -29.79 17.63
C LEU A 235 15.58 -29.44 18.96
N TYR A 236 14.83 -30.39 19.51
CA TYR A 236 14.35 -30.31 20.88
C TYR A 236 15.18 -31.24 21.76
N GLU A 237 15.94 -30.71 22.72
CA GLU A 237 16.75 -31.49 23.65
C GLU A 237 16.46 -31.08 25.10
N LYS A 238 15.97 -32.03 25.90
CA LYS A 238 15.54 -31.84 27.31
C LYS A 238 14.45 -30.77 27.44
N LYS A 239 14.84 -29.51 27.59
CA LYS A 239 13.95 -28.35 27.74
C LYS A 239 14.34 -27.19 26.82
N PHE A 240 15.19 -27.47 25.84
CA PHE A 240 15.76 -26.47 24.96
C PHE A 240 15.32 -26.72 23.54
N TYR A 241 14.86 -25.64 22.91
CA TYR A 241 14.62 -25.59 21.48
C TYR A 241 15.80 -24.92 20.81
N ILE A 242 16.50 -25.67 19.97
CA ILE A 242 17.72 -25.23 19.30
C ILE A 242 17.44 -25.09 17.81
N LEU A 243 17.75 -23.93 17.26
CA LEU A 243 17.54 -23.58 15.86
C LEU A 243 18.88 -23.31 15.19
N LEU A 244 19.19 -24.02 14.10
CA LEU A 244 20.23 -23.57 13.18
C LEU A 244 19.63 -22.53 12.24
N THR A 245 20.04 -21.27 12.40
CA THR A 245 19.44 -20.14 11.70
C THR A 245 20.45 -19.50 10.77
N GLY A 246 20.09 -19.37 9.49
CA GLY A 246 20.76 -18.49 8.55
C GLY A 246 20.14 -17.10 8.57
N ILE A 247 20.98 -16.07 8.67
CA ILE A 247 20.57 -14.67 8.68
C ILE A 247 21.32 -13.95 7.58
N LYS A 248 20.60 -13.28 6.69
CA LYS A 248 21.20 -12.53 5.58
C LYS A 248 20.69 -11.11 5.51
N ASN A 249 21.64 -10.17 5.44
CA ASN A 249 21.40 -8.77 5.15
C ASN A 249 21.43 -8.54 3.63
N TYR A 250 20.31 -8.19 3.05
CA TYR A 250 20.17 -7.83 1.64
C TYR A 250 20.19 -6.31 1.41
N TRP A 251 20.19 -5.49 2.47
CA TRP A 251 20.38 -4.06 2.31
C TRP A 251 21.83 -3.71 1.96
N ASN A 252 22.00 -2.62 1.21
CA ASN A 252 23.31 -2.05 0.92
C ASN A 252 23.84 -1.16 2.07
N ARG A 253 23.64 -1.58 3.33
CA ARG A 253 24.14 -0.90 4.53
C ARG A 253 24.41 -1.91 5.64
N PRO A 254 25.35 -1.64 6.56
CA PRO A 254 25.58 -2.49 7.73
C PRO A 254 24.34 -2.64 8.62
N VAL A 255 24.16 -3.82 9.20
CA VAL A 255 23.12 -4.11 10.20
C VAL A 255 23.74 -4.79 11.40
N LYS A 256 23.52 -4.24 12.59
CA LYS A 256 23.89 -4.90 13.84
C LYS A 256 22.81 -5.92 14.21
N ILE A 257 23.21 -7.18 14.34
CA ILE A 257 22.40 -8.26 14.88
C ILE A 257 22.69 -8.34 16.38
N ASN A 258 21.66 -8.14 17.19
CA ASN A 258 21.73 -8.28 18.65
C ASN A 258 21.04 -9.58 19.05
N VAL A 259 21.73 -10.44 19.80
CA VAL A 259 21.16 -11.72 20.25
C VAL A 259 19.91 -11.55 21.11
N ASP A 260 19.85 -10.48 21.91
CA ASP A 260 18.73 -10.21 22.82
C ASP A 260 17.44 -9.81 22.11
N ASN A 261 17.53 -9.50 20.81
CA ASN A 261 16.38 -9.10 20.01
C ASN A 261 15.64 -10.31 19.42
N PHE A 262 16.10 -11.53 19.68
CA PHE A 262 15.40 -12.75 19.28
C PHE A 262 14.38 -13.19 20.33
N GLU A 263 13.18 -13.46 19.87
CA GLU A 263 12.08 -13.99 20.66
C GLU A 263 11.42 -15.13 19.90
N LEU A 264 11.16 -16.23 20.60
CA LEU A 264 10.38 -17.34 20.11
C LEU A 264 8.98 -17.26 20.71
N MET A 265 7.93 -17.42 19.91
CA MET A 265 6.55 -17.34 20.38
C MET A 265 5.77 -18.61 20.05
N ASP A 266 5.00 -19.11 21.01
CA ASP A 266 4.12 -20.26 20.82
C ASP A 266 2.72 -19.89 20.31
N VAL A 267 1.91 -20.90 20.00
CA VAL A 267 0.53 -20.71 19.53
C VAL A 267 -0.40 -20.11 20.60
N ALA A 268 -0.07 -20.25 21.87
CA ALA A 268 -0.81 -19.66 23.00
C ALA A 268 -0.43 -18.20 23.26
N GLY A 269 0.65 -17.71 22.61
CA GLY A 269 1.15 -16.34 22.75
C GLY A 269 2.22 -16.17 23.83
N ASN A 270 2.72 -17.26 24.44
CA ASN A 270 3.86 -17.16 25.35
C ASN A 270 5.14 -16.92 24.56
N LYS A 271 6.02 -16.12 25.15
CA LYS A 271 7.26 -15.64 24.57
C LYS A 271 8.46 -16.22 25.31
N TYR A 272 9.47 -16.64 24.57
CA TYR A 272 10.68 -17.25 25.08
C TYR A 272 11.88 -16.52 24.50
N THR A 273 12.76 -16.03 25.35
CA THR A 273 14.00 -15.35 24.94
C THR A 273 15.14 -16.36 24.81
N ILE A 274 16.23 -15.94 24.19
CA ILE A 274 17.46 -16.74 24.09
C ILE A 274 17.96 -17.12 25.50
N ASP A 275 18.28 -18.41 25.69
CA ASP A 275 19.00 -18.89 26.86
C ASP A 275 20.51 -18.78 26.63
N LYS A 276 21.09 -17.65 27.05
CA LYS A 276 22.53 -17.36 26.84
C LYS A 276 23.45 -18.37 27.50
N ARG A 277 23.07 -18.91 28.67
CA ARG A 277 23.94 -19.86 29.40
C ARG A 277 24.06 -21.16 28.64
N GLU A 278 22.95 -21.65 28.11
CA GLU A 278 22.96 -22.86 27.30
C GLU A 278 23.61 -22.62 25.93
N LEU A 279 23.38 -21.43 25.35
CA LEU A 279 23.96 -21.00 24.08
C LEU A 279 25.49 -20.94 24.11
N GLU A 280 26.11 -20.47 25.20
CA GLU A 280 27.57 -20.42 25.35
C GLU A 280 28.21 -21.80 25.59
N GLY A 281 27.45 -22.74 26.15
CA GLY A 281 27.97 -24.03 26.61
C GLY A 281 27.96 -25.15 25.56
N ARG A 282 27.36 -24.95 24.37
CA ARG A 282 27.14 -26.03 23.39
C ARG A 282 27.38 -25.60 21.95
N ARG A 283 27.86 -26.55 21.14
CA ARG A 283 27.81 -26.51 19.67
C ARG A 283 27.14 -27.80 19.21
N ILE A 284 25.86 -27.73 18.91
CA ILE A 284 25.03 -28.92 18.69
C ILE A 284 25.03 -29.33 17.22
N PHE A 285 25.09 -28.34 16.33
CA PHE A 285 25.15 -28.54 14.88
C PHE A 285 26.56 -28.35 14.31
N GLY A 286 27.56 -28.11 15.15
CA GLY A 286 28.92 -27.78 14.72
C GLY A 286 29.06 -26.33 14.23
N HIS A 287 28.04 -25.50 14.45
CA HIS A 287 28.03 -24.09 14.10
C HIS A 287 28.34 -23.22 15.32
N PRO A 288 28.82 -21.99 15.11
CA PRO A 288 28.92 -21.05 16.21
C PRO A 288 27.53 -20.72 16.75
N SER A 289 27.43 -20.55 18.05
CA SER A 289 26.29 -19.90 18.66
C SER A 289 26.17 -18.45 18.19
N ILE A 290 24.95 -17.93 18.09
CA ILE A 290 24.75 -16.54 17.71
C ILE A 290 25.41 -15.63 18.76
N THR A 291 26.08 -14.58 18.29
CA THR A 291 26.58 -13.50 19.13
C THR A 291 26.25 -12.16 18.48
N ASP A 292 26.39 -11.08 19.23
CA ASP A 292 26.29 -9.74 18.68
C ASP A 292 27.28 -9.56 17.54
N THR A 293 26.75 -9.30 16.35
CA THR A 293 27.56 -9.22 15.12
C THR A 293 27.07 -8.11 14.21
N THR A 294 27.93 -7.62 13.32
CA THR A 294 27.53 -6.66 12.28
C THR A 294 27.62 -7.32 10.91
N LEU A 295 26.49 -7.47 10.23
CA LEU A 295 26.44 -7.94 8.85
C LEU A 295 26.63 -6.75 7.91
N THR A 296 27.71 -6.79 7.13
CA THR A 296 28.08 -5.72 6.19
C THR A 296 27.83 -6.17 4.75
N PRO A 297 27.78 -5.27 3.75
CA PRO A 297 27.67 -5.70 2.36
C PRO A 297 28.79 -6.67 1.90
N GLY A 298 29.99 -6.55 2.48
CA GLY A 298 31.13 -7.46 2.21
C GLY A 298 31.09 -8.78 2.99
N ASN A 299 30.31 -8.86 4.06
CA ASN A 299 30.02 -10.09 4.79
C ASN A 299 28.55 -10.10 5.25
N PRO A 300 27.61 -10.37 4.32
CA PRO A 300 26.18 -10.12 4.56
C PRO A 300 25.48 -11.27 5.25
N PHE A 301 26.17 -12.36 5.58
CA PHE A 301 25.55 -13.60 6.01
C PHE A 301 26.22 -14.15 7.27
N ILE A 302 25.39 -14.66 8.17
CA ILE A 302 25.82 -15.50 9.29
C ILE A 302 24.91 -16.72 9.38
N GLU A 303 25.50 -17.84 9.76
CA GLU A 303 24.79 -19.05 10.14
C GLU A 303 25.18 -19.40 11.56
N ALA A 304 24.20 -19.48 12.45
CA ALA A 304 24.45 -19.66 13.86
C ALA A 304 23.31 -20.38 14.59
N GLU A 305 23.65 -20.95 15.75
CA GLU A 305 22.70 -21.63 16.63
C GLU A 305 21.97 -20.59 17.50
N LEU A 306 20.65 -20.72 17.62
CA LEU A 306 19.81 -20.02 18.60
C LEU A 306 19.28 -21.07 19.59
N VAL A 307 19.27 -20.77 20.88
CA VAL A 307 18.81 -21.71 21.92
C VAL A 307 17.78 -21.02 22.80
N PHE A 308 16.62 -21.65 22.97
CA PHE A 308 15.51 -21.14 23.78
C PHE A 308 15.11 -22.16 24.84
N GLY A 309 14.88 -21.72 26.07
CA GLY A 309 14.29 -22.56 27.11
C GLY A 309 12.77 -22.69 26.88
N VAL A 310 12.31 -23.81 26.33
CA VAL A 310 10.90 -24.04 25.97
C VAL A 310 10.41 -25.32 26.66
N PRO A 311 9.26 -25.28 27.36
CA PRO A 311 8.65 -26.48 27.95
C PRO A 311 8.38 -27.59 26.91
N GLU A 312 8.36 -28.85 27.35
CA GLU A 312 8.03 -29.96 26.47
C GLU A 312 6.60 -29.83 25.93
N LYS A 313 6.37 -30.29 24.70
CA LYS A 313 5.04 -30.36 24.04
C LYS A 313 4.39 -29.01 23.71
N VAL A 314 5.17 -27.92 23.67
CA VAL A 314 4.69 -26.61 23.18
C VAL A 314 4.70 -26.58 21.66
N TYR A 315 3.60 -26.09 21.06
CA TYR A 315 3.53 -25.82 19.62
C TYR A 315 4.03 -24.41 19.34
N LEU A 316 5.14 -24.30 18.61
CA LEU A 316 5.76 -23.03 18.27
C LEU A 316 5.09 -22.41 17.05
N LYS A 317 4.91 -21.09 17.10
CA LYS A 317 4.22 -20.32 16.06
C LYS A 317 5.18 -19.52 15.21
N GLN A 318 6.12 -18.80 15.82
CA GLN A 318 7.06 -17.96 15.06
C GLN A 318 8.33 -17.62 15.82
N LEU A 319 9.42 -17.45 15.08
CA LEU A 319 10.63 -16.76 15.51
C LEU A 319 10.51 -15.28 15.12
N ILE A 320 10.83 -14.40 16.05
CA ILE A 320 10.73 -12.95 15.92
C ILE A 320 12.13 -12.35 16.14
N TYR A 321 12.49 -11.39 15.30
CA TYR A 321 13.66 -10.55 15.49
C TYR A 321 13.24 -9.09 15.49
N HIS A 322 13.52 -8.39 16.59
CA HIS A 322 13.26 -6.95 16.72
C HIS A 322 14.41 -6.16 16.10
N ILE A 323 14.17 -5.47 14.99
CA ILE A 323 15.20 -4.59 14.39
C ILE A 323 15.28 -3.29 15.18
N ASN A 324 14.13 -2.74 15.55
CA ASN A 324 13.94 -1.57 16.40
C ASN A 324 12.51 -1.62 16.99
N ASP A 325 12.09 -0.55 17.67
CA ASP A 325 10.79 -0.49 18.36
C ASP A 325 9.58 -0.65 17.43
N SER A 326 9.72 -0.42 16.12
CA SER A 326 8.62 -0.44 15.14
C SER A 326 8.76 -1.45 14.00
N ASP A 327 9.95 -1.98 13.74
CA ASP A 327 10.21 -2.98 12.70
C ASP A 327 10.63 -4.32 13.31
N VAL A 328 9.85 -5.35 12.97
CA VAL A 328 10.10 -6.73 13.35
C VAL A 328 10.19 -7.59 12.11
N LYS A 329 11.02 -8.62 12.17
CA LYS A 329 11.04 -9.71 11.19
C LYS A 329 10.55 -10.97 11.85
N VAL A 330 9.70 -11.69 11.12
CA VAL A 330 8.99 -12.85 11.66
C VAL A 330 9.18 -14.00 10.70
N LYS A 331 9.71 -15.11 11.21
CA LYS A 331 9.69 -16.40 10.53
C LYS A 331 8.64 -17.28 11.19
N TYR A 332 7.59 -17.58 10.45
CA TYR A 332 6.52 -18.43 10.95
C TYR A 332 6.91 -19.91 10.84
N PHE A 333 6.63 -20.65 11.91
CA PHE A 333 6.62 -22.10 11.89
C PHE A 333 5.26 -22.59 11.32
N ARG A 334 5.05 -23.91 11.41
CA ARG A 334 3.91 -24.62 10.82
C ARG A 334 2.55 -24.11 11.26
#